data_AF-A0A6P0XSZ9-F1
#
_entry.id   AF-A0A6P0XSZ9-F1
#
_cell.length_a   1.000
_cell.length_b   1.000
_cell.length_c   1.000
_cell.angle_alpha   90.00
_cell.angle_beta   90.00
_cell.angle_gamma   90.00
#
_symmetry.space_group_name_H-M   'P 1'
#
loop_
_entity.id
_entity.type
_entity.pdbx_description
1 polymer ?
#
loop_
_entity_poly.entity_id
_entity_poly.type
_entity_poly.pdbx_seq_one_letter_code
_entity_poly.pdbx_strand_id
1 'polypeptide(L)'
;MTQTFSNTSNDTISINGAKTSDAATNGISHRPDPSSSSNGQPIRQQPPAEETNEAMMEAVRTMLLSLGEDPKREGLLKTPKRVAEAMRFLTQG
;
A
#
# COMPACT_ATOMS: atom_id res chain seq x y z
N MET A 1 26.65 -32.38 10.54
CA MET A 1 25.58 -32.66 11.51
C MET A 1 24.90 -31.35 11.82
N THR A 2 23.68 -31.15 11.33
CA THR A 2 22.90 -29.92 11.56
C THR A 2 21.98 -30.17 12.75
N GLN A 3 22.20 -29.49 13.87
CA GLN A 3 21.35 -29.61 15.06
C GLN A 3 20.12 -28.71 14.88
N THR A 4 18.94 -29.32 14.77
CA THR A 4 17.65 -28.63 14.78
C THR A 4 17.15 -28.58 16.22
N PHE A 5 16.99 -27.39 16.78
CA PHE A 5 16.35 -27.21 18.08
C PHE A 5 14.85 -26.99 17.86
N SER A 6 14.07 -28.03 18.14
CA SER A 6 12.61 -27.95 18.28
C SER A 6 12.29 -27.30 19.62
N ASN A 7 11.65 -26.13 19.62
CA ASN A 7 11.14 -25.56 20.86
C ASN A 7 9.69 -25.97 21.10
N THR A 8 9.50 -26.45 22.32
CA THR A 8 8.42 -27.24 22.86
C THR A 8 7.13 -26.44 23.07
N SER A 9 6.02 -27.16 22.96
CA SER A 9 4.67 -26.83 23.41
C SER A 9 4.64 -26.00 24.70
N ASN A 10 3.76 -24.99 24.74
CA ASN A 10 3.34 -24.37 25.99
C ASN A 10 1.87 -24.72 26.25
N ASP A 11 1.68 -25.73 27.10
CA ASP A 11 0.48 -25.91 27.90
C ASP A 11 0.25 -24.66 28.75
N THR A 12 -0.96 -24.11 28.71
CA THR A 12 -1.38 -23.04 29.62
C THR A 12 -2.31 -23.61 30.68
N ILE A 13 -1.72 -24.06 31.79
CA ILE A 13 -2.41 -24.28 33.06
C ILE A 13 -2.70 -22.90 33.65
N SER A 14 -3.98 -22.59 33.88
CA SER A 14 -4.42 -21.37 34.56
C SER A 14 -4.49 -21.62 36.07
N ILE A 15 -3.55 -21.05 36.83
CA ILE A 15 -3.65 -20.92 38.29
C ILE A 15 -3.87 -19.45 38.64
N ASN A 16 -4.95 -19.18 39.40
CA ASN A 16 -5.33 -17.84 39.82
C ASN A 16 -4.66 -17.46 41.15
N GLY A 17 -4.05 -16.28 41.18
CA GLY A 17 -4.13 -15.38 42.34
C GLY A 17 -2.81 -15.04 43.03
N ALA A 18 -2.17 -13.94 42.60
CA ALA A 18 -1.72 -12.88 43.51
C ALA A 18 -1.27 -11.65 42.71
N LYS A 19 -1.76 -10.48 43.15
CA LYS A 19 -1.40 -9.11 42.72
C LYS A 19 0.08 -8.94 42.39
N THR A 20 0.38 -8.27 41.29
CA THR A 20 1.35 -7.16 41.25
C THR A 20 1.04 -6.21 40.09
N SER A 21 1.31 -4.95 40.36
CA SER A 21 1.15 -3.78 39.51
C SER A 21 2.09 -3.76 38.29
N ASP A 22 1.68 -2.92 37.35
CA ASP A 22 2.48 -2.27 36.30
C ASP A 22 2.66 -2.98 34.96
N ALA A 23 2.34 -2.18 33.93
CA ALA A 23 2.71 -2.27 32.53
C ALA A 23 1.95 -3.22 31.59
N ALA A 24 1.35 -2.58 30.59
CA ALA A 24 1.25 -3.03 29.19
C ALA A 24 0.28 -4.16 28.85
N THR A 25 -0.95 -3.80 28.49
CA THR A 25 -1.69 -4.50 27.40
C THR A 25 -2.63 -3.51 26.70
N ASN A 26 -2.08 -2.63 25.86
CA ASN A 26 -2.89 -1.92 24.87
C ASN A 26 -2.45 -2.36 23.48
N GLY A 27 -3.39 -2.88 22.70
CA GLY A 27 -3.24 -3.02 21.25
C GLY A 27 -2.71 -4.36 20.73
N ILE A 28 -3.51 -5.42 20.83
CA ILE A 28 -3.53 -6.42 19.75
C ILE A 28 -4.84 -6.20 18.99
N SER A 29 -4.91 -5.09 18.24
CA SER A 29 -5.91 -4.97 17.18
C SER A 29 -5.52 -5.94 16.08
N HIS A 30 -6.25 -7.05 16.01
CA HIS A 30 -6.28 -7.95 14.87
C HIS A 30 -6.27 -7.14 13.57
N ARG A 31 -5.23 -7.34 12.75
CA ARG A 31 -5.17 -6.83 11.39
C ARG A 31 -6.47 -7.24 10.69
N PRO A 32 -7.33 -6.30 10.27
CA PRO A 32 -8.54 -6.66 9.53
C PRO A 32 -8.09 -7.35 8.24
N ASP A 33 -8.52 -8.59 8.07
CA ASP A 33 -8.41 -9.27 6.79
C ASP A 33 -9.24 -8.47 5.77
N PRO A 34 -8.65 -7.99 4.65
CA PRO A 34 -9.38 -7.24 3.63
C PRO A 34 -10.52 -8.04 2.98
N SER A 35 -10.65 -9.34 3.27
CA SER A 35 -11.57 -10.26 2.58
C SER A 35 -13.04 -10.22 3.03
N SER A 36 -13.39 -9.51 4.12
CA SER A 36 -14.74 -9.61 4.70
C SER A 36 -15.70 -8.43 4.44
N SER A 37 -15.30 -7.41 3.67
CA SER A 37 -16.26 -6.38 3.23
C SER A 37 -16.98 -6.84 1.96
N SER A 38 -18.20 -7.32 2.17
CA SER A 38 -19.22 -7.58 1.15
C SER A 38 -19.57 -6.31 0.37
N ASN A 39 -18.72 -5.93 -0.58
CA ASN A 39 -19.02 -5.11 -1.74
C ASN A 39 -17.81 -5.25 -2.69
N GLY A 40 -17.58 -6.48 -3.14
CA GLY A 40 -16.68 -6.76 -4.26
C GLY A 40 -17.31 -6.23 -5.55
N GLN A 41 -17.40 -4.91 -5.69
CA GLN A 41 -17.54 -4.32 -7.00
C GLN A 41 -16.26 -4.74 -7.75
N PRO A 42 -16.36 -5.46 -8.88
CA PRO A 42 -15.19 -5.70 -9.69
C PRO A 42 -14.58 -4.34 -9.99
N ILE A 43 -13.26 -4.21 -9.81
CA ILE A 43 -12.53 -3.01 -10.25
C ILE A 43 -12.85 -2.88 -11.73
N ARG A 44 -13.82 -2.02 -12.06
CA ARG A 44 -14.23 -1.83 -13.44
C ARG A 44 -13.14 -0.98 -14.04
N GLN A 45 -12.20 -1.65 -14.72
CA GLN A 45 -11.22 -0.99 -15.57
C GLN A 45 -12.02 -0.08 -16.50
N GLN A 46 -12.06 1.22 -16.19
CA GLN A 46 -12.74 2.18 -17.03
C GLN A 46 -11.94 2.23 -18.34
N PRO A 47 -12.59 2.10 -19.51
CA PRO A 47 -11.89 2.25 -20.77
C PRO A 47 -11.22 3.63 -20.80
N PRO A 48 -10.08 3.77 -21.49
CA PRO A 48 -9.23 4.95 -21.40
C PRO A 48 -10.00 6.14 -21.96
N ALA A 49 -10.62 6.93 -21.09
CA ALA A 49 -11.06 8.25 -21.46
C ALA A 49 -9.81 9.11 -21.59
N GLU A 50 -9.61 9.77 -22.72
CA GLU A 50 -8.52 10.73 -22.93
C GLU A 50 -8.45 11.77 -21.78
N GLU A 51 -9.59 12.08 -21.16
CA GLU A 51 -9.70 12.90 -19.95
C GLU A 51 -8.88 12.37 -18.76
N THR A 52 -8.79 11.05 -18.57
CA THR A 52 -7.98 10.44 -17.50
C THR A 52 -6.49 10.59 -17.75
N ASN A 53 -6.05 10.59 -19.02
CA ASN A 53 -4.66 10.86 -19.37
C ASN A 53 -4.31 12.33 -19.08
N GLU A 54 -5.21 13.27 -19.38
CA GLU A 54 -5.02 14.70 -19.10
C GLU A 54 -4.82 14.97 -17.61
N ALA A 55 -5.73 14.45 -16.76
CA ALA A 55 -5.65 14.59 -15.31
C ALA A 55 -4.36 13.96 -14.74
N MET A 56 -3.94 12.80 -15.27
CA MET A 56 -2.68 12.17 -14.88
C MET A 56 -1.46 13.03 -15.30
N MET A 57 -1.47 13.57 -16.51
CA MET A 57 -0.39 14.45 -16.99
C MET A 57 -0.28 15.71 -16.13
N GLU A 58 -1.40 16.31 -15.71
CA GLU A 58 -1.41 17.45 -14.80
C GLU A 58 -0.83 17.09 -13.43
N ALA A 59 -1.22 15.95 -12.86
CA ALA A 59 -0.65 15.46 -11.61
C ALA A 59 0.88 15.28 -11.71
N VAL A 60 1.38 14.74 -12.84
CA VAL A 60 2.83 14.60 -13.09
C VAL A 60 3.52 15.95 -13.20
N ARG A 61 2.90 16.97 -13.81
CA ARG A 61 3.45 18.33 -13.82
C ARG A 61 3.57 18.90 -12.41
N THR A 62 2.56 18.71 -11.57
CA THR A 62 2.58 19.13 -10.16
C THR A 62 3.68 18.42 -9.37
N MET A 63 3.89 17.13 -9.63
CA MET A 63 5.00 16.38 -9.02
C MET A 63 6.36 16.96 -9.42
N LEU A 64 6.58 17.25 -10.71
CA LEU A 64 7.82 17.88 -11.18
C LEU A 64 8.07 19.24 -10.51
N LEU A 65 7.04 20.08 -10.41
CA LEU A 65 7.13 21.37 -9.72
C LEU A 65 7.48 21.20 -8.24
N SER A 66 6.89 20.21 -7.57
CA SER A 66 7.15 19.90 -6.16
C SER A 66 8.60 19.45 -5.91
N LEU A 67 9.26 18.90 -6.93
CA LEU A 67 10.66 18.51 -6.91
C LEU A 67 11.62 19.65 -7.26
N GLY A 68 11.11 20.84 -7.63
CA GLY A 68 11.92 21.97 -8.10
C GLY A 68 12.38 21.84 -9.55
N GLU A 69 11.79 20.93 -10.33
CA GLU A 69 12.04 20.79 -11.75
C GLU A 69 11.15 21.73 -12.58
N ASP A 70 11.63 22.12 -13.78
CA ASP A 70 10.85 22.92 -14.73
C ASP A 70 10.14 22.03 -15.77
N PRO A 71 8.80 21.88 -15.73
CA PRO A 71 8.06 21.07 -16.70
C PRO A 71 8.14 21.61 -18.14
N LYS A 72 8.55 22.87 -18.33
CA LYS A 72 8.68 23.51 -19.65
C LYS A 72 10.06 23.31 -20.28
N ARG A 73 11.02 22.72 -19.55
CA ARG A 73 12.34 22.39 -20.09
C ARG A 73 12.21 21.35 -21.21
N GLU A 74 12.97 21.51 -22.30
CA GLU A 74 12.95 20.64 -23.50
C GLU A 74 12.95 19.13 -23.16
N GLY A 75 13.79 18.71 -22.21
CA GLY A 75 13.89 17.30 -21.78
C GLY A 75 12.67 16.77 -21.00
N LEU A 76 11.81 17.66 -20.49
CA LEU A 76 10.65 17.34 -19.65
C LEU A 76 9.30 17.56 -20.32
N LEU A 77 9.24 18.23 -21.48
CA LEU A 77 7.98 18.49 -22.19
C LEU A 77 7.15 17.22 -22.46
N LYS A 78 7.82 16.11 -22.80
CA LYS A 78 7.18 14.81 -23.07
C LYS A 78 7.08 13.90 -21.85
N THR A 79 7.61 14.31 -20.70
CA THR A 79 7.64 13.47 -19.50
C THR A 79 6.24 13.18 -18.94
N PRO A 80 5.33 14.16 -18.79
CA PRO A 80 3.98 13.88 -18.29
C PRO A 80 3.26 12.79 -19.09
N LYS A 81 3.31 12.87 -20.42
CA LYS A 81 2.70 11.87 -21.31
C LYS A 81 3.30 10.49 -21.14
N ARG A 82 4.64 10.37 -21.13
CA ARG A 82 5.35 9.10 -20.96
C ARG A 82 5.01 8.44 -19.62
N VAL A 83 4.93 9.22 -18.55
CA VAL A 83 4.59 8.71 -17.21
C VAL A 83 3.15 8.22 -17.16
N ALA A 84 2.20 8.97 -17.74
CA ALA A 84 0.80 8.55 -17.80
C ALA A 84 0.63 7.21 -18.56
N GLU A 85 1.30 7.06 -19.70
CA GLU A 85 1.30 5.81 -20.48
C GLU A 85 1.94 4.64 -19.71
N ALA A 86 3.08 4.88 -19.03
CA ALA A 86 3.75 3.86 -18.24
C ALA A 86 2.91 3.41 -17.04
N MET A 87 2.28 4.33 -16.31
CA MET A 87 1.40 4.00 -15.19
C MET A 87 0.22 3.16 -15.64
N ARG A 88 -0.43 3.54 -16.75
CA ARG A 88 -1.53 2.77 -17.33
C ARG A 88 -1.11 1.34 -17.67
N PHE A 89 0.04 1.17 -18.31
CA PHE A 89 0.57 -0.15 -18.66
C PHE A 89 0.86 -0.99 -17.42
N LEU A 90 1.40 -0.39 -16.35
CA LEU A 90 1.70 -1.09 -15.11
C LEU A 90 0.45 -1.49 -14.31
N THR A 91 -0.68 -0.80 -14.50
CA THR A 91 -1.92 -1.02 -13.73
C THR A 91 -3.04 -1.66 -14.54
N GLN A 92 -2.78 -2.18 -15.74
CA GLN A 92 -3.80 -2.82 -16.60
C GLN A 92 -4.19 -4.26 -16.21
N GLY A 93 -3.65 -4.74 -15.08
CA GLY A 93 -3.82 -6.12 -14.58
C GLY A 93 -5.22 -6.45 -14.08
#